data_AF-A0A6M3IJB0-F1
#
_entry.id   AF-A0A6M3IJB0-F1
#
_cell.length_a   1.000
_cell.length_b   1.000
_cell.length_c   1.000
_cell.angle_alpha   90.00
_cell.angle_beta   90.00
_cell.angle_gamma   90.00
#
_symmetry.space_group_name_H-M   'P 1'
#
loop_
_entity.id
_entity.type
_entity.pdbx_description
1 polymer ?
#
loop_
_entity_poly.entity_id
_entity_poly.type
_entity_poly.pdbx_seq_one_letter_code
_entity_poly.pdbx_strand_id
1 'polypeptide(L)'
;MVILRITDPTKIVTDELLLKSLAEQGVDKDYVEFSQDYSPRSLGKGHSPYAKFYRDLNSNKRFMVVSGLPMVDADGVKIEAGWKVAGINYFSEKNNLFRVKVQGTQVEITVRNDQPDGRKAGSKLTFNPQLFLNGVEQIPEQSVLLPVNPLNPNYTNNTLEWDYGICKRRLRIIEGSILGSWVFASKPVGEVRIKYNQIGDYRLKLGQFKIGDDEEVVKPEDFDQLAQEQNGYPVIVMDSATFYPDAHIETTSVDGRLYDAGEDTTWQTLVAKPGDTAQDSTADAYGVYIASTSTGNQWAALIRSIFLFDTSGLDDGAIISAATLSIMSGDIGGAVPAGKKDLLSIIPDVNIYSSAPVANTSLAAGDFDSCGTTPFSTTITYANWAAGGTYNDFALNATGIAAISKTGVSKFSARNANYDVAEELDPGNHAPAWSSFTDSALAIFYAEKGNGYKPKLVVTYTVGWANIAKVSGVASASIAKMNGVAVAAIAKVSGVAV
;
A
#
# COMPACT_ATOMS: atom_id res chain seq x y z
N MET A 1 33.00 0.86 36.38
CA MET A 1 31.85 -0.03 36.65
C MET A 1 32.08 -1.30 35.85
N VAL A 2 32.09 -2.48 36.47
CA VAL A 2 32.28 -3.74 35.75
C VAL A 2 30.96 -4.11 35.09
N ILE A 3 30.92 -4.20 33.77
CA ILE A 3 29.73 -4.62 33.02
C ILE A 3 29.72 -6.15 32.99
N LEU A 4 28.67 -6.76 33.53
CA LEU A 4 28.52 -8.21 33.60
C LEU A 4 27.67 -8.72 32.42
N ARG A 5 27.94 -9.96 32.01
CA ARG A 5 27.11 -10.67 31.02
C ARG A 5 25.69 -10.88 31.56
N ILE A 6 24.71 -10.84 30.68
CA ILE A 6 23.31 -11.13 31.01
C ILE A 6 23.13 -12.62 31.24
N THR A 7 22.85 -13.00 32.48
CA THR A 7 22.58 -14.39 32.87
C THR A 7 21.12 -14.65 33.24
N ASP A 8 20.30 -13.61 33.36
CA ASP A 8 18.88 -13.74 33.63
C ASP A 8 18.16 -14.23 32.36
N PRO A 9 17.56 -15.44 32.37
CA PRO A 9 16.94 -16.02 31.19
C PRO A 9 15.77 -15.18 30.63
N THR A 10 15.13 -14.34 31.45
CA THR A 10 14.04 -13.45 31.01
C THR A 10 14.56 -12.23 30.25
N LYS A 11 15.85 -11.92 30.37
CA LYS A 11 16.50 -10.79 29.73
C LYS A 11 17.37 -11.16 28.53
N ILE A 12 17.57 -12.46 28.28
CA ILE A 12 18.37 -12.93 27.14
C ILE A 12 17.67 -12.61 25.83
N VAL A 13 18.42 -12.09 24.86
CA VAL A 13 17.90 -11.88 23.50
C VAL A 13 17.62 -13.22 22.83
N THR A 14 16.34 -13.46 22.53
CA THR A 14 15.86 -14.64 21.81
C THR A 14 15.30 -14.32 20.43
N ASP A 15 15.19 -13.03 20.09
CA ASP A 15 14.65 -12.58 18.81
C ASP A 15 15.64 -12.80 17.67
N GLU A 16 15.29 -13.62 16.69
CA GLU A 16 16.20 -14.05 15.62
C GLU A 16 16.66 -12.90 14.72
N LEU A 17 15.78 -11.92 14.46
CA LEU A 17 16.12 -10.76 13.64
C LEU A 17 17.13 -9.87 14.35
N LEU A 18 16.93 -9.63 15.64
CA LEU A 18 17.89 -8.88 16.43
C LEU A 18 19.22 -9.63 16.53
N LEU A 19 19.21 -10.94 16.81
CA LEU A 19 20.44 -11.74 16.91
C LEU A 19 21.28 -11.67 15.63
N LYS A 20 20.63 -11.71 14.46
CA LYS A 20 21.31 -11.52 13.16
C LYS A 20 21.93 -10.12 13.06
N SER A 21 21.16 -9.07 13.39
CA SER A 21 21.62 -7.68 13.31
C SER A 21 22.77 -7.37 14.28
N LEU A 22 22.75 -7.96 15.49
CA LEU A 22 23.84 -7.84 16.45
C LEU A 22 25.14 -8.46 15.92
N ALA A 23 25.05 -9.65 15.31
CA ALA A 23 26.19 -10.30 14.69
C ALA A 23 26.79 -9.49 13.54
N GLU A 24 25.96 -8.90 12.67
CA GLU A 24 26.38 -8.03 11.58
C GLU A 24 27.09 -6.76 12.07
N GLN A 25 26.69 -6.24 13.22
CA GLN A 25 27.27 -5.04 13.83
C GLN A 25 28.45 -5.34 14.76
N GLY A 26 28.83 -6.61 14.94
CA GLY A 26 29.87 -7.02 15.89
C GLY A 26 29.51 -6.72 17.36
N VAL A 27 28.21 -6.65 17.69
CA VAL A 27 27.74 -6.44 19.06
C VAL A 27 27.55 -7.81 19.73
N ASP A 28 28.21 -8.00 20.87
CA ASP A 28 28.10 -9.24 21.64
C ASP A 28 26.71 -9.34 22.32
N LYS A 29 25.91 -10.30 21.86
CA LYS A 29 24.56 -10.55 22.36
C LYS A 29 24.51 -10.84 23.86
N ASP A 30 25.58 -11.34 24.46
CA ASP A 30 25.63 -11.69 25.89
C ASP A 30 25.65 -10.42 26.77
N TYR A 31 25.80 -9.24 26.18
CA TYR A 31 25.74 -7.93 26.84
C TYR A 31 24.52 -7.10 26.42
N VAL A 32 23.63 -7.65 25.60
CA VAL A 32 22.37 -7.00 25.21
C VAL A 32 21.25 -7.54 26.09
N GLU A 33 20.65 -6.67 26.90
CA GLU A 33 19.47 -7.04 27.69
C GLU A 33 18.18 -6.71 26.95
N PHE A 34 17.22 -7.63 27.01
CA PHE A 34 15.83 -7.33 26.75
C PHE A 34 15.30 -6.44 27.88
N SER A 35 14.92 -5.21 27.52
CA SER A 35 14.48 -4.20 28.49
C SER A 35 12.97 -4.09 28.57
N GLN A 36 12.26 -4.42 27.49
CA GLN A 36 10.82 -4.22 27.44
C GLN A 36 10.15 -5.04 26.33
N ASP A 37 9.04 -5.70 26.67
CA ASP A 37 8.15 -6.33 25.71
C ASP A 37 7.13 -5.33 25.13
N TYR A 38 6.27 -5.84 24.26
CA TYR A 38 5.09 -5.15 23.77
C TYR A 38 4.21 -4.67 24.93
N SER A 39 3.74 -3.43 24.84
CA SER A 39 3.00 -2.78 25.91
C SER A 39 2.03 -1.74 25.37
N PRO A 40 0.88 -1.49 26.01
CA PRO A 40 -0.04 -0.43 25.60
C PRO A 40 0.65 0.94 25.57
N ARG A 41 0.27 1.79 24.61
CA ARG A 41 0.80 3.17 24.52
C ARG A 41 0.45 4.02 25.75
N SER A 42 -0.59 3.67 26.50
CA SER A 42 -1.03 4.37 27.71
C SER A 42 0.02 4.38 28.83
N LEU A 43 1.07 3.54 28.75
CA LEU A 43 2.17 3.53 29.72
C LEU A 43 3.29 4.54 29.41
N GLY A 44 3.17 5.34 28.34
CA GLY A 44 4.08 6.46 28.05
C GLY A 44 5.25 6.11 27.12
N LYS A 45 6.29 6.96 27.14
CA LYS A 45 7.43 6.87 26.20
C LYS A 45 8.22 5.58 26.42
N GLY A 46 8.47 4.85 25.33
CA GLY A 46 9.12 3.54 25.35
C GLY A 46 8.13 2.37 25.27
N HIS A 47 6.85 2.57 25.62
CA HIS A 47 5.84 1.53 25.53
C HIS A 47 5.12 1.57 24.18
N SER A 48 5.20 0.46 23.44
CA SER A 48 4.55 0.33 22.13
C SER A 48 3.96 -1.07 22.00
N PRO A 49 2.71 -1.19 21.52
CA PRO A 49 2.13 -2.51 21.23
C PRO A 49 2.79 -3.12 19.99
N TYR A 50 3.63 -2.36 19.29
CA TYR A 50 4.33 -2.73 18.07
C TYR A 50 5.81 -3.02 18.28
N ALA A 51 6.41 -2.76 19.45
CA ALA A 51 7.85 -2.88 19.58
C ALA A 51 8.35 -3.54 20.86
N LYS A 52 9.44 -4.30 20.69
CA LYS A 52 10.32 -4.75 21.77
C LYS A 52 11.55 -3.87 21.84
N PHE A 53 12.06 -3.67 23.04
CA PHE A 53 13.24 -2.83 23.29
C PHE A 53 14.34 -3.61 23.96
N TYR A 54 15.57 -3.30 23.54
CA TYR A 54 16.79 -3.92 24.03
C TYR A 54 17.86 -2.85 24.25
N ARG A 55 18.84 -3.17 25.09
CA ARG A 55 19.94 -2.28 25.42
C ARG A 55 21.24 -3.05 25.50
N ASP A 56 22.23 -2.64 24.70
CA ASP A 56 23.61 -3.08 24.90
C ASP A 56 24.19 -2.36 26.12
N LEU A 57 24.60 -3.12 27.12
CA LEU A 57 25.18 -2.59 28.34
C LEU A 57 26.57 -1.98 28.11
N ASN A 58 27.33 -2.45 27.11
CA ASN A 58 28.68 -1.97 26.83
C ASN A 58 28.70 -0.57 26.22
N SER A 59 27.92 -0.36 25.15
CA SER A 59 27.87 0.92 24.43
C SER A 59 26.73 1.84 24.86
N ASN A 60 25.78 1.35 25.67
CA ASN A 60 24.50 2.01 25.95
C ASN A 60 23.61 2.19 24.70
N LYS A 61 23.94 1.53 23.58
CA LYS A 61 23.12 1.53 22.36
C LYS A 61 21.79 0.83 22.62
N ARG A 62 20.71 1.39 22.09
CA ARG A 62 19.37 0.80 22.17
C ARG A 62 19.00 0.18 20.84
N PHE A 63 18.36 -0.97 20.90
CA PHE A 63 17.77 -1.63 19.74
C PHE A 63 16.27 -1.69 19.93
N MET A 64 15.56 -1.58 18.82
CA MET A 64 14.12 -1.68 18.77
C MET A 64 13.78 -2.66 17.66
N VAL A 65 13.00 -3.68 17.99
CA VAL A 65 12.41 -4.59 17.00
C VAL A 65 10.96 -4.18 16.88
N VAL A 66 10.56 -3.77 15.69
CA VAL A 66 9.21 -3.27 15.39
C VAL A 66 8.46 -4.33 14.58
N SER A 67 7.23 -4.61 14.99
CA SER A 67 6.22 -5.36 14.26
C SER A 67 5.31 -4.38 13.53
N GLY A 68 4.96 -4.67 12.27
CA GLY A 68 3.94 -3.93 11.54
C GLY A 68 2.54 -4.06 12.17
N LEU A 69 2.33 -5.10 12.99
CA LEU A 69 1.06 -5.41 13.64
C LEU A 69 1.14 -5.31 15.17
N PRO A 70 0.05 -4.95 15.85
CA PRO A 70 0.02 -4.84 17.30
C PRO A 70 0.06 -6.23 17.95
N MET A 71 0.78 -6.38 19.05
CA MET A 71 1.01 -7.68 19.72
C MET A 71 0.31 -7.80 21.08
N VAL A 72 -0.14 -6.69 21.65
CA VAL A 72 -0.96 -6.63 22.87
C VAL A 72 -2.15 -5.70 22.66
N ASP A 73 -3.24 -5.96 23.36
CA ASP A 73 -4.41 -5.07 23.40
C ASP A 73 -4.21 -3.90 24.37
N ALA A 74 -5.25 -3.08 24.55
CA ALA A 74 -5.19 -1.91 25.44
C ALA A 74 -5.04 -2.28 26.93
N ASP A 75 -5.39 -3.51 27.30
CA ASP A 75 -5.25 -4.03 28.65
C ASP A 75 -3.85 -4.67 28.86
N GLY A 76 -2.99 -4.63 27.82
CA GLY A 76 -1.66 -5.26 27.82
C GLY A 76 -1.72 -6.77 27.66
N VAL A 77 -2.88 -7.33 27.32
CA VAL A 77 -3.04 -8.76 27.09
C VAL A 77 -2.58 -9.09 25.68
N LYS A 78 -1.77 -10.15 25.54
CA LYS A 78 -1.29 -10.62 24.24
C LYS A 78 -2.45 -10.83 23.27
N ILE A 79 -2.27 -10.36 22.04
CA ILE A 79 -3.21 -10.63 20.96
C ILE A 79 -3.06 -12.09 20.54
N GLU A 80 -4.20 -12.75 20.38
CA GLU A 80 -4.31 -14.10 19.90
C GLU A 80 -5.16 -14.06 18.63
N ALA A 81 -4.52 -14.05 17.46
CA ALA A 81 -5.25 -14.09 16.21
C ALA A 81 -6.01 -15.42 16.07
N GLY A 82 -7.34 -15.36 15.95
CA GLY A 82 -8.14 -16.51 15.60
C GLY A 82 -9.59 -16.42 16.05
N TRP A 83 -10.31 -17.50 15.75
CA TRP A 83 -11.70 -17.70 16.11
C TRP A 83 -11.82 -18.66 17.29
N LYS A 84 -12.88 -18.48 18.07
CA LYS A 84 -13.40 -19.38 19.09
C LYS A 84 -14.74 -19.90 18.60
N VAL A 85 -14.94 -21.21 18.68
CA VAL A 85 -16.26 -21.81 18.44
C VAL A 85 -17.12 -21.55 19.68
N ALA A 86 -18.18 -20.78 19.51
CA ALA A 86 -19.09 -20.39 20.60
C ALA A 86 -20.46 -21.10 20.48
N GLY A 87 -20.74 -21.75 19.36
CA GLY A 87 -21.94 -22.55 19.12
C GLY A 87 -21.98 -23.09 17.68
N ILE A 88 -23.07 -23.76 17.30
CA ILE A 88 -23.29 -24.18 15.91
C ILE A 88 -23.43 -22.93 15.05
N ASN A 89 -22.53 -22.73 14.10
CA ASN A 89 -22.46 -21.53 13.24
C ASN A 89 -22.32 -20.22 14.00
N TYR A 90 -21.79 -20.29 15.21
CA TYR A 90 -21.56 -19.14 16.05
C TYR A 90 -20.09 -19.10 16.45
N PHE A 91 -19.39 -18.08 15.96
CA PHE A 91 -17.98 -17.86 16.22
C PHE A 91 -17.77 -16.49 16.85
N SER A 92 -16.79 -16.40 17.73
CA SER A 92 -16.30 -15.13 18.27
C SER A 92 -14.79 -15.05 18.15
N GLU A 93 -14.23 -13.86 18.31
CA GLU A 93 -12.78 -13.69 18.26
C GLU A 93 -12.07 -14.25 19.50
N LYS A 94 -10.84 -14.70 19.28
CA LYS A 94 -9.80 -14.73 20.31
C LYS A 94 -9.34 -13.30 20.62
N ASN A 95 -8.48 -13.11 21.62
CA ASN A 95 -8.16 -11.75 22.09
C ASN A 95 -7.59 -10.87 20.96
N ASN A 96 -8.21 -9.72 20.69
CA ASN A 96 -7.82 -8.81 19.62
C ASN A 96 -8.22 -7.35 19.94
N LEU A 97 -7.86 -6.40 19.06
CA LEU A 97 -8.20 -4.97 19.15
C LEU A 97 -9.66 -4.63 18.81
N PHE A 98 -10.42 -5.63 18.41
CA PHE A 98 -11.85 -5.55 18.13
C PHE A 98 -12.56 -6.75 18.73
N ARG A 99 -13.88 -6.64 18.84
CA ARG A 99 -14.78 -7.77 19.05
C ARG A 99 -15.40 -8.13 17.71
N VAL A 100 -15.47 -9.40 17.35
CA VAL A 100 -16.22 -9.83 16.18
C VAL A 100 -17.00 -11.10 16.49
N LYS A 101 -18.27 -11.08 16.10
CA LYS A 101 -19.17 -12.23 16.18
C LYS A 101 -19.60 -12.60 14.78
N VAL A 102 -19.70 -13.90 14.53
CA VAL A 102 -20.23 -14.45 13.28
C VAL A 102 -21.37 -15.38 13.62
N GLN A 103 -22.54 -15.14 13.03
CA GLN A 103 -23.71 -16.01 13.13
C GLN A 103 -24.22 -16.33 11.72
N GLY A 104 -24.04 -17.58 11.29
CA GLY A 104 -24.29 -17.95 9.90
C GLY A 104 -23.34 -17.20 8.95
N THR A 105 -23.88 -16.30 8.12
CA THR A 105 -23.13 -15.42 7.21
C THR A 105 -23.02 -13.98 7.71
N GLN A 106 -23.77 -13.63 8.76
CA GLN A 106 -23.75 -12.29 9.35
C GLN A 106 -22.51 -12.14 10.23
N VAL A 107 -21.86 -10.98 10.10
CA VAL A 107 -20.68 -10.60 10.86
C VAL A 107 -20.98 -9.29 11.57
N GLU A 108 -20.71 -9.21 12.87
CA GLU A 108 -20.80 -8.00 13.68
C GLU A 108 -19.42 -7.70 14.27
N ILE A 109 -18.88 -6.52 13.98
CA ILE A 109 -17.59 -6.03 14.48
C ILE A 109 -17.84 -4.83 15.39
N THR A 110 -17.24 -4.84 16.57
CA THR A 110 -17.19 -3.69 17.49
C THR A 110 -15.75 -3.32 17.79
N VAL A 111 -15.41 -2.05 17.58
CA VAL A 111 -14.08 -1.50 17.86
C VAL A 111 -13.86 -1.46 19.38
N ARG A 112 -12.74 -2.00 19.90
CA ARG A 112 -12.45 -1.93 21.37
C ARG A 112 -11.78 -0.62 21.78
N ASN A 113 -10.98 -0.04 20.90
CA ASN A 113 -10.17 1.16 21.18
C ASN A 113 -10.27 2.14 20.03
N ASP A 114 -10.08 3.43 20.29
CA ASP A 114 -9.95 4.43 19.23
C ASP A 114 -8.90 4.00 18.21
N GLN A 115 -9.30 4.00 16.94
CA GLN A 115 -8.47 3.60 15.82
C GLN A 115 -7.78 4.82 15.21
N PRO A 116 -6.57 4.65 14.62
CA PRO A 116 -5.86 5.73 13.93
C PRO A 116 -6.68 6.36 12.80
N ASP A 117 -7.59 5.61 12.18
CA ASP A 117 -8.46 6.09 11.10
C ASP A 117 -9.72 6.82 11.60
N GLY A 118 -9.75 7.20 12.89
CA GLY A 118 -10.79 8.04 13.47
C GLY A 118 -11.97 7.28 14.06
N ARG A 119 -12.11 5.96 13.79
CA ARG A 119 -13.16 5.14 14.42
C ARG A 119 -12.98 5.12 15.93
N LYS A 120 -14.10 5.23 16.66
CA LYS A 120 -14.08 5.35 18.13
C LYS A 120 -14.29 4.00 18.80
N ALA A 121 -13.80 3.87 20.03
CA ALA A 121 -14.14 2.73 20.87
C ALA A 121 -15.68 2.59 20.95
N GLY A 122 -16.18 1.38 20.71
CA GLY A 122 -17.60 1.08 20.66
C GLY A 122 -18.26 1.25 19.29
N SER A 123 -17.58 1.84 18.29
CA SER A 123 -18.11 1.90 16.93
C SER A 123 -18.39 0.50 16.38
N LYS A 124 -19.52 0.33 15.69
CA LYS A 124 -20.00 -0.96 15.19
C LYS A 124 -20.14 -1.01 13.68
N LEU A 125 -19.95 -2.19 13.13
CA LEU A 125 -20.28 -2.54 11.75
C LEU A 125 -20.89 -3.94 11.75
N THR A 126 -22.06 -4.08 11.16
CA THR A 126 -22.70 -5.36 10.86
C THR A 126 -22.81 -5.50 9.35
N PHE A 127 -22.51 -6.69 8.83
CA PHE A 127 -22.67 -6.98 7.41
C PHE A 127 -23.09 -8.43 7.19
N ASN A 128 -23.87 -8.67 6.15
CA ASN A 128 -24.38 -10.00 5.80
C ASN A 128 -24.27 -10.25 4.28
N PRO A 129 -23.10 -10.68 3.80
CA PRO A 129 -22.86 -10.73 2.36
C PRO A 129 -23.64 -11.80 1.61
N GLN A 130 -24.15 -11.40 0.45
CA GLN A 130 -24.83 -12.22 -0.55
C GLN A 130 -24.03 -12.22 -1.84
N LEU A 131 -24.01 -13.36 -2.53
CA LEU A 131 -23.33 -13.55 -3.80
C LEU A 131 -24.37 -13.84 -4.87
N PHE A 132 -24.26 -13.21 -6.04
CA PHE A 132 -25.14 -13.44 -7.17
C PHE A 132 -24.30 -13.79 -8.41
N LEU A 133 -24.74 -14.81 -9.16
CA LEU A 133 -24.21 -15.14 -10.48
C LEU A 133 -25.30 -14.88 -11.52
N ASN A 134 -25.08 -13.95 -12.43
CA ASN A 134 -26.09 -13.51 -13.42
C ASN A 134 -27.45 -13.17 -12.78
N GLY A 135 -27.42 -12.50 -11.62
CA GLY A 135 -28.61 -12.11 -10.87
C GLY A 135 -29.26 -13.22 -10.04
N VAL A 136 -28.76 -14.46 -10.09
CA VAL A 136 -29.23 -15.58 -9.26
C VAL A 136 -28.39 -15.67 -7.99
N GLU A 137 -29.02 -15.55 -6.82
CA GLU A 137 -28.33 -15.65 -5.53
C GLU A 137 -27.75 -17.06 -5.34
N GLN A 138 -26.49 -17.11 -4.93
CA GLN A 138 -25.78 -18.30 -4.52
C GLN A 138 -25.84 -18.39 -2.99
N ILE A 139 -26.46 -19.45 -2.47
CA ILE A 139 -26.62 -19.66 -1.04
C ILE A 139 -25.42 -20.47 -0.53
N PRO A 140 -24.69 -19.99 0.50
CA PRO A 140 -23.54 -20.71 1.00
C PRO A 140 -23.92 -21.93 1.83
N GLU A 141 -23.03 -22.91 1.85
CA GLU A 141 -22.99 -23.94 2.87
C GLU A 141 -22.65 -23.37 4.25
N GLN A 142 -22.74 -24.24 5.24
CA GLN A 142 -22.35 -23.96 6.62
C GLN A 142 -20.88 -23.52 6.70
N SER A 143 -20.58 -22.50 7.52
CA SER A 143 -19.19 -22.09 7.72
C SER A 143 -18.37 -23.16 8.42
N VAL A 144 -17.13 -23.30 7.96
CA VAL A 144 -16.12 -24.19 8.54
C VAL A 144 -14.97 -23.36 9.07
N LEU A 145 -14.54 -23.64 10.31
CA LEU A 145 -13.30 -23.10 10.86
C LEU A 145 -12.12 -23.93 10.35
N LEU A 146 -11.26 -23.32 9.55
CA LEU A 146 -10.09 -24.00 9.01
C LEU A 146 -9.03 -24.20 10.10
N PRO A 147 -8.49 -25.42 10.27
CA PRO A 147 -7.49 -25.70 11.29
C PRO A 147 -6.19 -24.92 11.05
N VAL A 148 -5.86 -24.68 9.78
CA VAL A 148 -4.68 -23.94 9.32
C VAL A 148 -5.14 -22.93 8.26
N ASN A 149 -4.59 -21.72 8.32
CA ASN A 149 -4.88 -20.69 7.35
C ASN A 149 -4.33 -21.07 5.96
N PRO A 150 -5.14 -21.03 4.89
CA PRO A 150 -4.67 -21.33 3.53
C PRO A 150 -3.74 -20.28 2.90
N LEU A 151 -3.51 -19.14 3.57
CA LEU A 151 -2.62 -18.03 3.19
C LEU A 151 -1.45 -17.82 4.17
N ASN A 152 -1.37 -18.52 5.31
CA ASN A 152 -0.19 -18.48 6.19
C ASN A 152 -0.24 -19.61 7.23
N PRO A 153 0.60 -20.66 7.14
CA PRO A 153 0.35 -21.89 7.88
C PRO A 153 0.66 -21.73 9.38
N ASN A 154 1.30 -20.61 9.77
CA ASN A 154 1.65 -20.26 11.13
C ASN A 154 0.41 -19.77 11.90
N TYR A 155 -0.65 -19.38 11.19
CA TYR A 155 -1.93 -19.12 11.81
C TYR A 155 -2.79 -20.38 11.81
N THR A 156 -3.31 -20.70 12.99
CA THR A 156 -4.23 -21.82 13.19
C THR A 156 -5.58 -21.30 13.66
N ASN A 157 -6.66 -21.91 13.17
CA ASN A 157 -8.02 -21.58 13.56
C ASN A 157 -8.35 -20.07 13.42
N ASN A 158 -7.84 -19.40 12.40
CA ASN A 158 -8.07 -17.96 12.19
C ASN A 158 -8.85 -17.63 10.92
N THR A 159 -9.32 -18.63 10.18
CA THR A 159 -10.09 -18.43 8.96
C THR A 159 -11.40 -19.21 9.03
N LEU A 160 -12.50 -18.48 8.89
CA LEU A 160 -13.79 -19.07 8.57
C LEU A 160 -13.94 -19.13 7.06
N GLU A 161 -14.43 -20.25 6.55
CA GLU A 161 -14.69 -20.46 5.13
C GLU A 161 -16.16 -20.83 4.92
N TRP A 162 -16.79 -20.23 3.91
CA TRP A 162 -18.11 -20.61 3.39
C TRP A 162 -17.94 -21.04 1.94
N ASP A 163 -18.56 -22.16 1.57
CA ASP A 163 -18.60 -22.61 0.18
C ASP A 163 -19.90 -22.13 -0.47
N TYR A 164 -19.80 -21.35 -1.55
CA TYR A 164 -20.94 -20.85 -2.34
C TYR A 164 -21.14 -21.69 -3.61
N GLY A 165 -20.46 -22.83 -3.76
CA GLY A 165 -20.48 -23.70 -4.93
C GLY A 165 -19.60 -23.20 -6.07
N ILE A 166 -19.72 -21.92 -6.43
CA ILE A 166 -18.90 -21.30 -7.50
C ILE A 166 -17.61 -20.67 -6.99
N CYS A 167 -17.53 -20.39 -5.69
CA CYS A 167 -16.38 -19.81 -5.03
C CYS A 167 -16.43 -20.10 -3.54
N LYS A 168 -15.33 -19.81 -2.85
CA LYS A 168 -15.24 -19.86 -1.40
C LYS A 168 -15.08 -18.46 -0.85
N ARG A 169 -15.86 -18.10 0.16
CA ARG A 169 -15.65 -16.87 0.93
C ARG A 169 -14.82 -17.19 2.15
N ARG A 170 -13.81 -16.37 2.42
CA ARG A 170 -12.96 -16.50 3.62
C ARG A 170 -13.00 -15.22 4.44
N LEU A 171 -13.13 -15.38 5.75
CA LEU A 171 -13.00 -14.31 6.72
C LEU A 171 -11.88 -14.64 7.70
N ARG A 172 -10.80 -13.87 7.61
CA ARG A 172 -9.55 -14.10 8.35
C ARG A 172 -9.40 -13.08 9.47
N ILE A 173 -9.01 -13.55 10.66
CA ILE A 173 -8.53 -12.68 11.75
C ILE A 173 -7.01 -12.74 11.80
N ILE A 174 -6.39 -11.56 11.83
CA ILE A 174 -4.99 -11.36 12.20
C ILE A 174 -4.91 -10.32 13.32
N GLU A 175 -3.71 -10.03 13.78
CA GLU A 175 -3.43 -9.02 14.78
C GLU A 175 -3.98 -7.65 14.33
N GLY A 176 -4.95 -7.12 15.06
CA GLY A 176 -5.54 -5.80 14.80
C GLY A 176 -6.42 -5.70 13.55
N SER A 177 -6.53 -6.76 12.73
CA SER A 177 -7.29 -6.71 11.46
C SER A 177 -8.19 -7.92 11.22
N ILE A 178 -9.26 -7.67 10.47
CA ILE A 178 -10.14 -8.68 9.88
C ILE A 178 -10.18 -8.47 8.37
N LEU A 179 -9.98 -9.54 7.61
CA LEU A 179 -9.79 -9.50 6.16
C LEU A 179 -10.80 -10.41 5.46
N GLY A 180 -11.44 -9.90 4.42
CA GLY A 180 -12.38 -10.62 3.58
C GLY A 180 -11.73 -11.03 2.25
N SER A 181 -12.07 -12.22 1.76
CA SER A 181 -11.71 -12.61 0.39
C SER A 181 -12.71 -13.58 -0.22
N TRP A 182 -12.81 -13.53 -1.55
CA TRP A 182 -13.57 -14.45 -2.38
C TRP A 182 -12.61 -15.20 -3.30
N VAL A 183 -12.59 -16.52 -3.19
CA VAL A 183 -11.65 -17.41 -3.87
C VAL A 183 -12.39 -18.21 -4.93
N PHE A 184 -12.10 -17.94 -6.20
CA PHE A 184 -12.71 -18.62 -7.34
C PHE A 184 -11.73 -19.66 -7.88
N ALA A 185 -12.10 -20.93 -7.85
CA ALA A 185 -11.25 -22.03 -8.34
C ALA A 185 -11.23 -22.14 -9.87
N SER A 186 -12.18 -21.49 -10.54
CA SER A 186 -12.31 -21.43 -12.00
C SER A 186 -13.10 -20.19 -12.38
N LYS A 187 -13.06 -19.82 -13.67
CA LYS A 187 -13.84 -18.70 -14.21
C LYS A 187 -15.35 -18.93 -14.01
N PRO A 188 -16.08 -18.02 -13.35
CA PRO A 188 -17.54 -18.07 -13.31
C PRO A 188 -18.15 -17.86 -14.70
N VAL A 189 -19.25 -18.55 -15.00
CA VAL A 189 -19.97 -18.42 -16.28
C VAL A 189 -20.95 -17.24 -16.21
N GLY A 190 -20.44 -16.04 -15.91
CA GLY A 190 -21.29 -14.86 -15.75
C GLY A 190 -20.71 -13.74 -14.92
N GLU A 191 -21.47 -12.65 -14.85
CA GLU A 191 -21.22 -11.56 -13.91
C GLU A 191 -21.40 -12.07 -12.48
N VAL A 192 -20.40 -11.81 -11.65
CA VAL A 192 -20.49 -12.05 -10.21
C VAL A 192 -20.74 -10.73 -9.52
N ARG A 193 -21.83 -10.67 -8.75
CA ARG A 193 -22.14 -9.52 -7.90
C ARG A 193 -22.11 -9.92 -6.44
N ILE A 194 -21.40 -9.14 -5.63
CA ILE A 194 -21.32 -9.33 -4.19
C ILE A 194 -22.01 -8.13 -3.53
N LYS A 195 -23.00 -8.39 -2.68
CA LYS A 195 -23.65 -7.35 -1.85
C LYS A 195 -23.29 -7.59 -0.40
N TYR A 196 -22.79 -6.60 0.31
CA TYR A 196 -22.32 -6.78 1.68
C TYR A 196 -23.41 -6.52 2.74
N ASN A 197 -24.48 -5.79 2.40
CA ASN A 197 -25.59 -5.47 3.29
C ASN A 197 -25.13 -4.84 4.61
N GLN A 198 -24.28 -3.81 4.50
CA GLN A 198 -23.61 -3.19 5.64
C GLN A 198 -24.47 -2.17 6.38
N ILE A 199 -24.41 -2.22 7.71
CA ILE A 199 -25.09 -1.29 8.63
C ILE A 199 -24.11 -0.94 9.76
N GLY A 200 -24.13 0.30 10.24
CA GLY A 200 -23.34 0.72 11.40
C GLY A 200 -22.65 2.07 11.20
N ASP A 201 -21.68 2.34 12.07
CA ASP A 201 -20.97 3.61 12.19
C ASP A 201 -19.87 3.80 11.15
N TYR A 202 -19.43 2.69 10.52
CA TYR A 202 -18.42 2.68 9.46
C TYR A 202 -18.78 1.63 8.41
N ARG A 203 -17.95 1.51 7.37
CA ARG A 203 -18.10 0.55 6.26
C ARG A 203 -16.80 -0.22 6.03
N LEU A 204 -16.92 -1.41 5.45
CA LEU A 204 -15.83 -2.20 4.88
C LEU A 204 -15.16 -1.41 3.76
N LYS A 205 -13.86 -1.63 3.62
CA LYS A 205 -13.10 -1.14 2.47
C LYS A 205 -13.20 -2.19 1.37
N LEU A 206 -14.10 -1.98 0.43
CA LEU A 206 -14.32 -2.90 -0.70
C LEU A 206 -13.13 -2.86 -1.69
N GLY A 207 -12.99 -3.91 -2.49
CA GLY A 207 -11.91 -4.09 -3.45
C GLY A 207 -12.04 -3.24 -4.71
N GLN A 208 -11.23 -3.59 -5.71
CA GLN A 208 -11.17 -2.89 -7.00
C GLN A 208 -12.44 -2.95 -7.83
N PHE A 209 -13.37 -3.86 -7.49
CA PHE A 209 -14.61 -4.08 -8.22
C PHE A 209 -15.82 -3.37 -7.61
N LYS A 210 -15.60 -2.45 -6.66
CA LYS A 210 -16.69 -1.73 -6.00
C LYS A 210 -17.49 -0.89 -6.99
N ILE A 211 -18.82 -0.98 -6.88
CA ILE A 211 -19.78 -0.14 -7.62
C ILE A 211 -20.63 0.73 -6.68
N GLY A 212 -20.16 0.90 -5.45
CA GLY A 212 -20.76 1.67 -4.37
C GLY A 212 -20.10 1.34 -3.03
N ASP A 213 -20.71 1.77 -1.94
CA ASP A 213 -20.20 1.49 -0.58
C ASP A 213 -20.55 0.08 -0.08
N ASP A 214 -21.44 -0.63 -0.80
CA ASP A 214 -22.00 -1.92 -0.35
C ASP A 214 -22.00 -3.03 -1.39
N GLU A 215 -21.55 -2.76 -2.61
CA GLU A 215 -21.58 -3.76 -3.69
C GLU A 215 -20.25 -3.79 -4.48
N GLU A 216 -19.87 -5.00 -4.89
CA GLU A 216 -18.83 -5.26 -5.89
C GLU A 216 -19.42 -6.03 -7.08
N VAL A 217 -18.95 -5.73 -8.29
CA VAL A 217 -19.31 -6.44 -9.52
C VAL A 217 -18.06 -6.82 -10.28
N VAL A 218 -17.85 -8.11 -10.45
CA VAL A 218 -16.73 -8.71 -11.19
C VAL A 218 -17.29 -9.30 -12.48
N LYS A 219 -16.88 -8.74 -13.62
CA LYS A 219 -17.32 -9.20 -14.93
C LYS A 219 -16.49 -10.41 -15.39
N PRO A 220 -17.00 -11.23 -16.33
CA PRO A 220 -16.24 -12.36 -16.88
C PRO A 220 -14.85 -11.98 -17.40
N GLU A 221 -14.69 -10.83 -18.05
CA GLU A 221 -13.41 -10.32 -18.54
C GLU A 221 -12.43 -9.97 -17.42
N ASP A 222 -12.92 -9.47 -16.28
CA ASP A 222 -12.10 -9.15 -15.12
C ASP A 222 -11.48 -10.41 -14.52
N PHE A 223 -12.20 -11.55 -14.56
CA PHE A 223 -11.66 -12.83 -14.12
C PHE A 223 -10.51 -13.33 -15.00
N ASP A 224 -10.51 -13.03 -16.30
CA ASP A 224 -9.39 -13.38 -17.18
C ASP A 224 -8.15 -12.54 -16.83
N GLN A 225 -8.35 -11.24 -16.59
CA GLN A 225 -7.28 -10.35 -16.16
C GLN A 225 -6.71 -10.79 -14.81
N LEU A 226 -7.56 -11.05 -13.81
CA LEU A 226 -7.14 -11.56 -12.51
C LEU A 226 -6.36 -12.87 -12.63
N ALA A 227 -6.79 -13.78 -13.50
CA ALA A 227 -6.08 -15.03 -13.73
C ALA A 227 -4.70 -14.79 -14.37
N GLN A 228 -4.53 -13.79 -15.23
CA GLN A 228 -3.21 -13.42 -15.74
C GLN A 228 -2.33 -12.82 -14.64
N GLU A 229 -2.88 -11.90 -13.84
CA GLU A 229 -2.17 -11.22 -12.75
C GLU A 229 -1.78 -12.15 -11.59
N GLN A 230 -2.62 -13.13 -11.29
CA GLN A 230 -2.44 -14.06 -10.16
C GLN A 230 -1.87 -15.43 -10.57
N ASN A 231 -1.30 -15.53 -11.77
CA ASN A 231 -0.67 -16.74 -12.30
C ASN A 231 -1.61 -17.96 -12.34
N GLY A 232 -2.83 -17.72 -12.81
CA GLY A 232 -3.89 -18.69 -13.04
C GLY A 232 -4.95 -18.71 -11.94
N TYR A 233 -5.72 -19.80 -11.93
CA TYR A 233 -6.68 -20.09 -10.88
C TYR A 233 -6.03 -20.92 -9.75
N PRO A 234 -6.48 -20.78 -8.48
CA PRO A 234 -7.59 -19.95 -8.05
C PRO A 234 -7.27 -18.44 -8.06
N VAL A 235 -8.22 -17.63 -8.50
CA VAL A 235 -8.12 -16.16 -8.40
C VAL A 235 -8.82 -15.69 -7.13
N ILE A 236 -8.26 -14.66 -6.51
CA ILE A 236 -8.76 -14.11 -5.27
C ILE A 236 -9.20 -12.66 -5.51
N VAL A 237 -10.45 -12.38 -5.19
CA VAL A 237 -11.00 -11.03 -5.09
C VAL A 237 -10.92 -10.61 -3.63
N MET A 238 -10.22 -9.51 -3.33
CA MET A 238 -9.92 -9.10 -1.95
C MET A 238 -10.10 -7.61 -1.71
N ASP A 239 -9.97 -7.23 -0.44
CA ASP A 239 -9.91 -5.86 0.06
C ASP A 239 -8.86 -5.02 -0.71
N SER A 240 -9.18 -3.76 -0.98
CA SER A 240 -8.24 -2.77 -1.51
C SER A 240 -7.89 -1.75 -0.42
N ALA A 241 -6.65 -1.28 -0.43
CA ALA A 241 -6.25 -0.15 0.40
C ALA A 241 -6.20 1.10 -0.48
N THR A 242 -6.93 2.14 -0.09
CA THR A 242 -6.80 3.47 -0.70
C THR A 242 -6.01 4.36 0.23
N PHE A 243 -4.96 4.95 -0.31
CA PHE A 243 -4.07 5.88 0.37
C PHE A 243 -4.21 7.26 -0.25
N TYR A 244 -4.05 8.29 0.57
CA TYR A 244 -4.10 9.70 0.18
C TYR A 244 -2.88 10.41 0.78
N PRO A 245 -2.34 11.45 0.13
CA PRO A 245 -1.40 12.35 0.78
C PRO A 245 -2.10 13.12 1.92
N ASP A 246 -1.34 13.52 2.93
CA ASP A 246 -1.85 14.43 3.96
C ASP A 246 -2.01 15.83 3.36
N ALA A 247 -3.08 16.52 3.78
CA ALA A 247 -3.18 17.95 3.51
C ALA A 247 -2.38 18.70 4.58
N HIS A 248 -1.86 19.88 4.22
CA HIS A 248 -1.14 20.73 5.15
C HIS A 248 -1.95 21.04 6.44
N ILE A 249 -1.41 20.87 7.65
CA ILE A 249 -0.05 20.42 8.01
C ILE A 249 0.05 18.89 7.94
N GLU A 250 1.10 18.42 7.28
CA GLU A 250 1.39 17.03 6.97
C GLU A 250 1.82 16.23 8.22
N THR A 251 1.51 14.92 8.25
CA THR A 251 1.85 14.07 9.39
C THR A 251 2.68 12.85 9.03
N THR A 252 2.50 12.31 7.83
CA THR A 252 3.05 11.04 7.35
C THR A 252 3.45 11.08 5.89
N SER A 253 2.72 11.83 5.07
CA SER A 253 2.91 11.94 3.62
C SER A 253 2.60 13.36 3.14
N VAL A 254 3.04 13.73 1.93
CA VAL A 254 2.86 15.07 1.33
C VAL A 254 2.59 14.94 -0.16
N ASP A 255 1.84 15.87 -0.74
CA ASP A 255 1.84 16.11 -2.18
C ASP A 255 2.15 17.57 -2.49
N GLY A 256 2.45 17.85 -3.76
CA GLY A 256 2.76 19.20 -4.16
C GLY A 256 3.49 19.28 -5.48
N ARG A 257 4.06 20.45 -5.74
CA ARG A 257 4.85 20.73 -6.93
C ARG A 257 6.22 21.29 -6.62
N LEU A 258 7.11 21.02 -7.55
CA LEU A 258 8.47 21.53 -7.59
C LEU A 258 8.63 22.25 -8.92
N TYR A 259 9.35 23.37 -8.90
CA TYR A 259 9.56 24.12 -10.12
C TYR A 259 10.89 24.86 -10.14
N ASP A 260 11.31 25.15 -11.37
CA ASP A 260 12.30 26.17 -11.71
C ASP A 260 11.57 27.18 -12.59
N ALA A 261 11.63 28.47 -12.26
CA ALA A 261 10.86 29.51 -12.94
C ALA A 261 11.59 30.85 -13.02
N GLY A 262 11.29 31.65 -14.04
CA GLY A 262 11.94 32.95 -14.26
C GLY A 262 13.27 32.85 -15.00
N GLU A 263 13.51 31.72 -15.66
CA GLU A 263 14.73 31.44 -16.39
C GLU A 263 14.73 32.07 -17.80
N ASP A 264 15.91 32.16 -18.40
CA ASP A 264 16.10 32.44 -19.83
C ASP A 264 17.20 31.52 -20.35
N THR A 265 16.87 30.23 -20.46
CA THR A 265 17.84 29.16 -20.72
C THR A 265 17.31 28.12 -21.71
N THR A 266 18.22 27.29 -22.23
CA THR A 266 17.84 26.23 -23.18
C THR A 266 17.02 25.16 -22.48
N TRP A 267 16.19 24.42 -23.24
CA TRP A 267 15.37 23.34 -22.67
C TRP A 267 16.23 22.29 -21.95
N GLN A 268 17.33 21.89 -22.59
CA GLN A 268 18.32 20.95 -22.04
C GLN A 268 18.84 21.42 -20.67
N THR A 269 19.21 22.71 -20.57
CA THR A 269 19.71 23.28 -19.33
C THR A 269 18.63 23.31 -18.25
N LEU A 270 17.39 23.68 -18.62
CA LEU A 270 16.26 23.78 -17.69
C LEU A 270 15.90 22.41 -17.10
N VAL A 271 15.84 21.36 -17.93
CA VAL A 271 15.52 19.99 -17.48
C VAL A 271 16.57 19.44 -16.51
N ALA A 272 17.85 19.76 -16.72
CA ALA A 272 18.98 19.25 -15.95
C ALA A 272 19.33 20.06 -14.68
N LYS A 273 18.72 21.24 -14.50
CA LYS A 273 19.00 22.12 -13.36
C LYS A 273 18.19 21.68 -12.12
N PRO A 274 18.71 21.87 -10.89
CA PRO A 274 17.89 21.76 -9.69
C PRO A 274 16.78 22.80 -9.68
N GLY A 275 15.65 22.48 -9.07
CA GLY A 275 14.55 23.42 -8.86
C GLY A 275 14.91 24.54 -7.90
N ASP A 276 14.16 25.64 -7.95
CA ASP A 276 14.35 26.79 -7.07
C ASP A 276 13.27 26.90 -5.98
N THR A 277 12.13 26.22 -6.20
CA THR A 277 10.97 26.34 -5.32
C THR A 277 10.22 25.02 -5.16
N ALA A 278 9.61 24.87 -3.98
CA ALA A 278 8.67 23.80 -3.64
C ALA A 278 7.39 24.40 -3.05
N GLN A 279 6.24 23.77 -3.35
CA GLN A 279 4.94 24.11 -2.78
C GLN A 279 4.17 22.83 -2.45
N ASP A 280 3.81 22.69 -1.19
CA ASP A 280 3.15 21.51 -0.59
C ASP A 280 1.87 21.87 0.19
N SER A 281 1.35 23.10 0.04
CA SER A 281 0.18 23.60 0.78
C SER A 281 -0.87 24.26 -0.12
N THR A 282 -0.87 23.90 -1.41
CA THR A 282 -1.75 24.51 -2.42
C THR A 282 -2.85 23.56 -2.87
N ALA A 283 -4.12 23.96 -2.81
CA ALA A 283 -5.25 23.11 -3.21
C ALA A 283 -5.27 22.74 -4.70
N ASP A 284 -4.88 23.66 -5.57
CA ASP A 284 -4.86 23.48 -7.01
C ASP A 284 -3.68 24.23 -7.63
N ALA A 285 -3.02 23.60 -8.61
CA ALA A 285 -1.93 24.22 -9.33
C ALA A 285 -1.66 23.54 -10.67
N TYR A 286 -0.76 24.11 -11.47
CA TYR A 286 -0.17 23.39 -12.60
C TYR A 286 0.65 22.21 -12.06
N GLY A 287 0.30 21.00 -12.46
CA GLY A 287 1.03 19.79 -12.08
C GLY A 287 2.12 19.42 -13.08
N VAL A 288 1.85 19.68 -14.37
CA VAL A 288 2.85 19.67 -15.45
C VAL A 288 2.73 21.00 -16.18
N TYR A 289 3.85 21.70 -16.33
CA TYR A 289 3.89 23.04 -16.91
C TYR A 289 5.20 23.29 -17.66
N ILE A 290 5.08 23.91 -18.82
CA ILE A 290 6.20 24.35 -19.65
C ILE A 290 5.90 25.77 -20.10
N ALA A 291 6.83 26.70 -19.85
CA ALA A 291 6.74 28.07 -20.34
C ALA A 291 7.99 28.51 -21.10
N SER A 292 7.76 29.29 -22.14
CA SER A 292 8.78 29.91 -22.99
C SER A 292 9.03 31.36 -22.59
N THR A 293 10.23 31.88 -22.85
CA THR A 293 10.51 33.33 -22.69
C THR A 293 10.17 34.11 -23.96
N SER A 294 10.44 35.42 -23.96
CA SER A 294 10.43 36.24 -25.17
C SER A 294 11.71 36.10 -26.01
N THR A 295 12.78 35.50 -25.47
CA THR A 295 14.01 35.20 -26.18
C THR A 295 13.83 33.91 -26.98
N GLY A 296 14.18 33.92 -28.26
CA GLY A 296 14.02 32.78 -29.15
C GLY A 296 14.70 31.50 -28.62
N ASN A 297 13.95 30.40 -28.59
CA ASN A 297 14.39 29.07 -28.12
C ASN A 297 14.90 29.04 -26.67
N GLN A 298 14.43 29.96 -25.83
CA GLN A 298 14.68 29.95 -24.40
C GLN A 298 13.39 29.69 -23.61
N TRP A 299 13.55 29.06 -22.45
CA TRP A 299 12.48 28.55 -21.61
C TRP A 299 12.51 29.20 -20.23
N ALA A 300 11.31 29.53 -19.76
CA ALA A 300 11.08 30.30 -18.54
C ALA A 300 10.83 29.42 -17.33
N ALA A 301 10.16 28.26 -17.51
CA ALA A 301 9.78 27.41 -16.40
C ALA A 301 9.46 25.97 -16.78
N LEU A 302 9.72 25.08 -15.82
CA LEU A 302 9.32 23.67 -15.81
C LEU A 302 8.75 23.32 -14.42
N ILE A 303 7.58 22.69 -14.38
CA ILE A 303 6.95 22.22 -13.13
C ILE A 303 6.76 20.70 -13.19
N ARG A 304 7.11 20.03 -12.08
CA ARG A 304 6.88 18.61 -11.83
C ARG A 304 6.03 18.46 -10.56
N SER A 305 5.13 17.48 -10.53
CA SER A 305 4.36 17.14 -9.31
C SER A 305 4.98 15.96 -8.57
N ILE A 306 4.82 15.96 -7.25
CA ILE A 306 5.19 14.86 -6.36
C ILE A 306 3.96 14.42 -5.56
N PHE A 307 3.82 13.11 -5.36
CA PHE A 307 2.79 12.50 -4.53
C PHE A 307 3.41 11.43 -3.64
N LEU A 308 3.24 11.59 -2.34
CA LEU A 308 3.62 10.58 -1.35
C LEU A 308 2.36 10.00 -0.73
N PHE A 309 2.40 8.70 -0.46
CA PHE A 309 1.30 7.98 0.16
C PHE A 309 1.84 7.16 1.32
N ASP A 310 1.29 7.33 2.52
CA ASP A 310 1.62 6.45 3.64
C ASP A 310 1.01 5.07 3.44
N THR A 311 1.78 4.21 2.78
CA THR A 311 1.43 2.82 2.47
C THR A 311 1.89 1.85 3.55
N SER A 312 2.35 2.33 4.72
CA SER A 312 2.82 1.47 5.81
C SER A 312 1.72 0.61 6.44
N GLY A 313 0.46 0.85 6.08
CA GLY A 313 -0.68 0.01 6.46
C GLY A 313 -0.78 -1.28 5.64
N LEU A 314 0.07 -1.49 4.62
CA LEU A 314 0.20 -2.78 3.95
C LEU A 314 0.99 -3.75 4.83
N ASP A 315 0.72 -5.06 4.69
CA ASP A 315 1.55 -6.07 5.33
C ASP A 315 2.93 -6.16 4.66
N ASP A 316 4.01 -6.39 5.42
CA ASP A 316 5.37 -6.60 4.89
C ASP A 316 5.41 -7.69 3.80
N GLY A 317 4.60 -8.73 3.99
CA GLY A 317 4.46 -9.85 3.07
C GLY A 317 3.53 -9.57 1.89
N ALA A 318 2.82 -8.44 1.84
CA ALA A 318 1.79 -8.18 0.85
C ALA A 318 2.27 -8.41 -0.59
N ILE A 319 1.54 -9.21 -1.36
CA ILE A 319 1.75 -9.37 -2.79
C ILE A 319 0.76 -8.42 -3.46
N ILE A 320 1.27 -7.31 -3.98
CA ILE A 320 0.47 -6.31 -4.69
C ILE A 320 0.21 -6.85 -6.10
N SER A 321 -1.06 -7.05 -6.44
CA SER A 321 -1.48 -7.57 -7.76
C SER A 321 -1.83 -6.45 -8.73
N ALA A 322 -2.33 -5.32 -8.23
CA ALA A 322 -2.65 -4.15 -9.03
C ALA A 322 -2.54 -2.88 -8.18
N ALA A 323 -2.23 -1.76 -8.85
CA ALA A 323 -2.34 -0.46 -8.23
C ALA A 323 -2.71 0.62 -9.25
N THR A 324 -3.49 1.60 -8.82
CA THR A 324 -3.89 2.75 -9.63
C THR A 324 -3.60 4.03 -8.86
N LEU A 325 -2.78 4.90 -9.45
CA LEU A 325 -2.61 6.27 -8.98
C LEU A 325 -3.59 7.15 -9.75
N SER A 326 -4.53 7.78 -9.06
CA SER A 326 -5.50 8.68 -9.68
C SER A 326 -5.18 10.14 -9.33
N ILE A 327 -5.10 10.99 -10.35
CA ILE A 327 -4.88 12.44 -10.20
C ILE A 327 -6.09 13.18 -10.75
N MET A 328 -6.72 14.04 -9.95
CA MET A 328 -7.84 14.83 -10.44
C MET A 328 -7.34 16.08 -11.17
N SER A 329 -7.92 16.39 -12.32
CA SER A 329 -7.64 17.65 -13.01
C SER A 329 -8.09 18.84 -12.18
N GLY A 330 -7.21 19.81 -12.02
CA GLY A 330 -7.47 21.05 -11.30
C GLY A 330 -8.12 22.13 -12.16
N ASP A 331 -8.32 23.30 -11.57
CA ASP A 331 -8.81 24.47 -12.28
C ASP A 331 -7.63 25.30 -12.83
N ILE A 332 -7.80 25.84 -14.04
CA ILE A 332 -6.88 26.84 -14.59
C ILE A 332 -7.73 28.06 -14.92
N GLY A 333 -7.59 29.13 -14.13
CA GLY A 333 -8.29 30.39 -14.38
C GLY A 333 -8.10 30.84 -15.83
N GLY A 334 -9.17 30.82 -16.62
CA GLY A 334 -9.19 31.26 -18.02
C GLY A 334 -8.99 30.17 -19.09
N ALA A 335 -8.79 28.89 -18.73
CA ALA A 335 -8.67 27.81 -19.70
C ALA A 335 -10.00 27.07 -19.94
N VAL A 336 -10.27 26.68 -21.20
CA VAL A 336 -11.46 25.90 -21.57
C VAL A 336 -11.03 24.71 -22.46
N PRO A 337 -11.25 23.45 -22.03
CA PRO A 337 -11.87 23.03 -20.76
C PRO A 337 -10.93 23.23 -19.54
N ALA A 338 -11.50 23.51 -18.37
CA ALA A 338 -10.75 23.73 -17.12
C ALA A 338 -9.79 22.56 -16.83
N GLY A 339 -8.51 22.87 -16.58
CA GLY A 339 -7.49 21.87 -16.29
C GLY A 339 -6.54 21.54 -17.45
N LYS A 340 -6.78 22.08 -18.66
CA LYS A 340 -5.86 21.96 -19.82
C LYS A 340 -5.55 23.31 -20.45
N LYS A 341 -4.29 23.54 -20.80
CA LYS A 341 -3.84 24.71 -21.57
C LYS A 341 -2.71 24.29 -22.51
N ASP A 342 -2.77 24.64 -23.79
CA ASP A 342 -1.71 24.35 -24.75
C ASP A 342 -1.51 25.52 -25.72
N LEU A 343 -1.03 26.66 -25.20
CA LEU A 343 -0.78 27.83 -26.05
C LEU A 343 0.53 27.71 -26.84
N LEU A 344 1.41 26.78 -26.47
CA LEU A 344 2.61 26.45 -27.26
C LEU A 344 2.28 25.53 -28.44
N SER A 345 1.11 24.89 -28.46
CA SER A 345 0.75 23.85 -29.44
C SER A 345 1.72 22.66 -29.43
N ILE A 346 2.17 22.27 -28.24
CA ILE A 346 3.16 21.20 -28.03
C ILE A 346 2.52 19.89 -27.56
N ILE A 347 1.22 19.88 -27.23
CA ILE A 347 0.48 18.66 -26.88
C ILE A 347 1.18 17.89 -25.74
N PRO A 348 1.35 18.50 -24.54
CA PRO A 348 2.09 17.87 -23.45
C PRO A 348 1.33 16.65 -22.91
N ASP A 349 2.02 15.53 -22.77
CA ASP A 349 1.50 14.30 -22.16
C ASP A 349 1.99 14.14 -20.71
N VAL A 350 1.46 13.14 -19.99
CA VAL A 350 1.82 12.86 -18.59
C VAL A 350 1.98 11.37 -18.36
N ASN A 351 3.02 11.01 -17.59
CA ASN A 351 3.19 9.67 -17.04
C ASN A 351 3.66 9.77 -15.58
N ILE A 352 3.64 8.64 -14.87
CA ILE A 352 4.07 8.48 -13.49
C ILE A 352 5.49 7.91 -13.46
N TYR A 353 6.31 8.43 -12.55
CA TYR A 353 7.70 8.04 -12.33
C TYR A 353 7.98 7.93 -10.83
N SER A 354 9.14 7.41 -10.46
CA SER A 354 9.62 7.50 -9.08
C SER A 354 9.94 8.94 -8.69
N SER A 355 9.82 9.24 -7.40
CA SER A 355 10.43 10.42 -6.76
C SER A 355 11.20 10.00 -5.51
N ALA A 356 12.14 10.84 -5.06
CA ALA A 356 12.93 10.57 -3.87
C ALA A 356 13.15 11.81 -2.98
N PRO A 357 12.09 12.56 -2.63
CA PRO A 357 12.23 13.67 -1.69
C PRO A 357 12.77 13.18 -0.35
N VAL A 358 13.61 14.00 0.30
CA VAL A 358 14.29 13.63 1.55
C VAL A 358 13.31 13.45 2.70
N ALA A 359 12.34 14.37 2.82
CA ALA A 359 11.29 14.31 3.82
C ALA A 359 10.04 13.61 3.27
N ASN A 360 9.22 13.06 4.17
CA ASN A 360 7.91 12.52 3.81
C ASN A 360 6.77 13.53 4.03
N THR A 361 7.03 14.62 4.74
CA THR A 361 5.99 15.55 5.25
C THR A 361 6.26 17.00 4.85
N SER A 362 7.16 17.24 3.89
CA SER A 362 7.44 18.56 3.35
C SER A 362 8.23 18.40 2.05
N LEU A 363 8.07 19.32 1.12
CA LEU A 363 8.87 19.39 -0.10
C LEU A 363 9.92 20.50 -0.01
N ALA A 364 11.08 20.29 -0.62
CA ALA A 364 12.15 21.27 -0.77
C ALA A 364 12.56 21.42 -2.23
N ALA A 365 13.10 22.58 -2.59
CA ALA A 365 13.53 22.88 -3.97
C ALA A 365 14.49 21.82 -4.54
N GLY A 366 15.40 21.30 -3.69
CA GLY A 366 16.34 20.24 -4.03
C GLY A 366 15.72 18.85 -4.25
N ASP A 367 14.40 18.70 -4.16
CA ASP A 367 13.72 17.45 -4.52
C ASP A 367 13.40 17.39 -6.04
N PHE A 368 13.61 18.47 -6.79
CA PHE A 368 13.16 18.61 -8.19
C PHE A 368 13.84 17.61 -9.14
N ASP A 369 15.13 17.36 -8.92
CA ASP A 369 15.97 16.40 -9.63
C ASP A 369 15.94 14.99 -9.00
N SER A 370 15.11 14.75 -7.98
CA SER A 370 14.94 13.42 -7.35
C SER A 370 14.03 12.46 -8.14
N CYS A 371 13.52 12.89 -9.30
CA CYS A 371 12.58 12.12 -10.10
C CYS A 371 13.30 11.14 -11.04
N GLY A 372 12.73 9.94 -11.21
CA GLY A 372 13.24 8.97 -12.18
C GLY A 372 12.71 9.19 -13.60
N THR A 373 13.19 8.37 -14.53
CA THR A 373 12.80 8.36 -15.96
C THR A 373 12.16 7.05 -16.42
N THR A 374 12.12 6.02 -15.57
CA THR A 374 11.44 4.76 -15.92
C THR A 374 9.93 4.91 -15.73
N PRO A 375 9.11 4.75 -16.78
CA PRO A 375 7.67 4.97 -16.69
C PRO A 375 6.99 3.88 -15.83
N PHE A 376 6.11 4.31 -14.95
CA PHE A 376 5.35 3.45 -14.04
C PHE A 376 3.93 3.18 -14.53
N SER A 377 3.48 3.79 -15.62
CA SER A 377 2.17 3.52 -16.24
C SER A 377 2.21 3.75 -17.74
N THR A 378 1.07 3.54 -18.41
CA THR A 378 0.88 4.03 -19.77
C THR A 378 0.66 5.54 -19.74
N THR A 379 1.36 6.27 -20.62
CA THR A 379 1.24 7.72 -20.73
C THR A 379 -0.21 8.13 -21.09
N ILE A 380 -0.75 9.10 -20.37
CA ILE A 380 -2.00 9.77 -20.73
C ILE A 380 -1.65 10.93 -21.65
N THR A 381 -2.18 10.92 -22.87
CA THR A 381 -1.95 11.99 -23.85
C THR A 381 -2.71 13.26 -23.47
N TYR A 382 -2.26 14.42 -23.98
CA TYR A 382 -2.98 15.68 -23.81
C TYR A 382 -4.47 15.57 -24.19
N ALA A 383 -4.77 14.89 -25.31
CA ALA A 383 -6.14 14.68 -25.76
C ALA A 383 -6.98 13.87 -24.76
N ASN A 384 -6.39 12.82 -24.17
CA ASN A 384 -7.08 11.89 -23.28
C ASN A 384 -7.11 12.34 -21.81
N TRP A 385 -6.34 13.36 -21.43
CA TRP A 385 -6.42 13.92 -20.08
C TRP A 385 -7.87 14.34 -19.77
N ALA A 386 -8.47 13.80 -18.73
CA ALA A 386 -9.81 14.18 -18.30
C ALA A 386 -9.73 15.56 -17.63
N ALA A 387 -10.62 16.47 -18.00
CA ALA A 387 -10.67 17.86 -17.54
C ALA A 387 -11.89 18.10 -16.63
N GLY A 388 -12.00 19.29 -16.04
CA GLY A 388 -13.20 19.72 -15.31
C GLY A 388 -13.44 18.98 -13.99
N GLY A 389 -12.39 18.78 -13.20
CA GLY A 389 -12.50 18.09 -11.90
C GLY A 389 -12.72 16.57 -12.02
N THR A 390 -12.14 15.94 -13.04
CA THR A 390 -12.26 14.48 -13.26
C THR A 390 -10.94 13.77 -12.95
N TYR A 391 -11.00 12.55 -12.41
CA TYR A 391 -9.80 11.73 -12.19
C TYR A 391 -9.20 11.22 -13.51
N ASN A 392 -7.88 11.29 -13.58
CA ASN A 392 -7.03 10.64 -14.54
C ASN A 392 -6.38 9.44 -13.86
N ASP A 393 -6.75 8.23 -14.29
CA ASP A 393 -6.31 6.99 -13.66
C ASP A 393 -5.07 6.43 -14.35
N PHE A 394 -3.96 6.37 -13.62
CA PHE A 394 -2.73 5.74 -14.03
C PHE A 394 -2.64 4.34 -13.43
N ALA A 395 -3.06 3.34 -14.20
CA ALA A 395 -2.83 1.95 -13.86
C ALA A 395 -1.31 1.68 -13.85
N LEU A 396 -0.78 1.33 -12.68
CA LEU A 396 0.65 1.11 -12.50
C LEU A 396 1.06 -0.22 -13.15
N ASN A 397 2.13 -0.18 -13.92
CA ASN A 397 2.77 -1.36 -14.50
C ASN A 397 3.60 -2.11 -13.43
N ALA A 398 4.24 -3.22 -13.83
CA ALA A 398 5.03 -4.04 -12.91
C ALA A 398 6.14 -3.24 -12.17
N THR A 399 6.77 -2.27 -12.82
CA THR A 399 7.78 -1.41 -12.20
C THR A 399 7.15 -0.45 -11.19
N GLY A 400 6.01 0.16 -11.55
CA GLY A 400 5.26 1.02 -10.63
C GLY A 400 4.75 0.28 -9.40
N ILE A 401 4.25 -0.95 -9.58
CA ILE A 401 3.84 -1.84 -8.48
C ILE A 401 5.04 -2.18 -7.58
N ALA A 402 6.21 -2.47 -8.16
CA ALA A 402 7.42 -2.76 -7.40
C ALA A 402 7.95 -1.56 -6.61
N ALA A 403 7.59 -0.34 -7.00
CA ALA A 403 7.96 0.89 -6.29
C ALA A 403 7.07 1.20 -5.08
N ILE A 404 5.95 0.49 -4.89
CA ILE A 404 5.09 0.66 -3.72
C ILE A 404 5.77 0.08 -2.48
N SER A 405 6.03 0.95 -1.51
CA SER A 405 6.52 0.55 -0.20
C SER A 405 5.43 -0.17 0.57
N LYS A 406 5.73 -1.35 1.12
CA LYS A 406 4.77 -2.10 1.94
C LYS A 406 4.80 -1.68 3.41
N THR A 407 5.89 -1.04 3.84
CA THR A 407 6.17 -0.80 5.26
C THR A 407 6.47 0.67 5.55
N GLY A 408 6.25 1.55 4.58
CA GLY A 408 6.55 2.97 4.67
C GLY A 408 5.86 3.74 3.56
N VAL A 409 6.42 4.88 3.20
CA VAL A 409 5.83 5.82 2.25
C VAL A 409 6.21 5.47 0.81
N SER A 410 5.19 5.33 -0.04
CA SER A 410 5.37 5.20 -1.50
C SER A 410 5.48 6.57 -2.15
N LYS A 411 6.43 6.75 -3.08
CA LYS A 411 6.81 8.06 -3.61
C LYS A 411 6.74 8.08 -5.14
N PHE A 412 5.94 8.98 -5.67
CA PHE A 412 5.70 9.11 -7.11
C PHE A 412 5.87 10.55 -7.57
N SER A 413 6.12 10.71 -8.86
CA SER A 413 6.06 12.00 -9.55
C SER A 413 5.21 11.89 -10.82
N ALA A 414 4.46 12.95 -11.14
CA ALA A 414 3.90 13.12 -12.48
C ALA A 414 4.79 14.10 -13.27
N ARG A 415 5.24 13.66 -14.44
CA ARG A 415 6.11 14.42 -15.34
C ARG A 415 5.59 14.41 -16.76
N ASN A 416 5.99 15.42 -17.52
CA ASN A 416 5.79 15.41 -18.97
C ASN A 416 6.69 14.34 -19.62
N ALA A 417 6.12 13.43 -20.40
CA ALA A 417 6.89 12.32 -20.95
C ALA A 417 7.60 12.72 -22.25
N ASN A 418 6.93 13.47 -23.13
CA ASN A 418 7.43 13.75 -24.48
C ASN A 418 8.49 14.88 -24.60
N TYR A 419 8.64 15.76 -23.61
CA TYR A 419 9.66 16.80 -23.60
C TYR A 419 10.55 16.80 -22.35
N ASP A 420 10.00 16.68 -21.14
CA ASP A 420 10.82 16.70 -19.91
C ASP A 420 11.63 15.41 -19.78
N VAL A 421 10.95 14.27 -19.67
CA VAL A 421 11.63 12.97 -19.52
C VAL A 421 12.38 12.57 -20.79
N ALA A 422 11.82 12.86 -21.98
CA ALA A 422 12.49 12.57 -23.23
C ALA A 422 13.81 13.34 -23.38
N GLU A 423 13.86 14.62 -22.99
CA GLU A 423 15.10 15.41 -23.01
C GLU A 423 16.14 14.88 -22.01
N GLU A 424 15.71 14.35 -20.86
CA GLU A 424 16.63 13.71 -19.92
C GLU A 424 17.23 12.41 -20.49
N LEU A 425 16.44 11.63 -21.25
CA LEU A 425 16.86 10.37 -21.86
C LEU A 425 17.72 10.56 -23.12
N ASP A 426 17.46 11.62 -23.90
CA ASP A 426 18.21 11.97 -25.11
C ASP A 426 18.44 13.50 -25.17
N PRO A 427 19.44 14.00 -24.42
CA PRO A 427 19.67 15.43 -24.27
C PRO A 427 20.00 16.14 -25.58
N GLY A 428 19.28 17.23 -25.84
CA GLY A 428 19.41 18.11 -27.02
C GLY A 428 18.42 17.79 -28.15
N ASN A 429 17.62 16.74 -28.02
CA ASN A 429 16.78 16.21 -29.12
C ASN A 429 15.27 16.32 -28.87
N HIS A 430 14.84 16.76 -27.69
CA HIS A 430 13.45 16.79 -27.27
C HIS A 430 12.99 18.15 -26.73
N ALA A 431 13.62 19.24 -27.20
CA ALA A 431 13.10 20.58 -26.96
C ALA A 431 11.71 20.75 -27.57
N PRO A 432 10.71 21.29 -26.83
CA PRO A 432 9.41 21.59 -27.41
C PRO A 432 9.51 22.68 -28.48
N ALA A 433 8.48 22.79 -29.32
CA ALA A 433 8.39 23.91 -30.26
C ALA A 433 8.27 25.23 -29.48
N TRP A 434 9.16 26.18 -29.76
CA TRP A 434 9.16 27.47 -29.09
C TRP A 434 8.15 28.44 -29.74
N SER A 435 7.49 29.23 -28.90
CA SER A 435 6.71 30.41 -29.29
C SER A 435 6.98 31.51 -28.28
N SER A 436 6.88 32.78 -28.68
CA SER A 436 7.24 33.88 -27.78
C SER A 436 6.27 34.00 -26.61
N PHE A 437 6.81 33.92 -25.39
CA PHE A 437 6.14 34.29 -24.14
C PHE A 437 4.78 33.61 -23.94
N THR A 438 4.78 32.28 -24.03
CA THR A 438 3.57 31.46 -23.89
C THR A 438 3.84 30.13 -23.19
N ASP A 439 2.78 29.40 -22.85
CA ASP A 439 2.86 28.24 -21.96
C ASP A 439 1.83 27.15 -22.25
N SER A 440 2.15 25.94 -21.79
CA SER A 440 1.27 24.78 -21.84
C SER A 440 1.29 24.05 -20.51
N ALA A 441 0.13 23.59 -20.08
CA ALA A 441 -0.10 23.13 -18.72
C ALA A 441 -1.21 22.07 -18.63
N LEU A 442 -1.04 21.18 -17.66
CA LEU A 442 -2.08 20.33 -17.12
C LEU A 442 -2.18 20.60 -15.62
N ALA A 443 -3.32 21.11 -15.17
CA ALA A 443 -3.52 21.41 -13.75
C ALA A 443 -4.12 20.23 -13.02
N ILE A 444 -3.84 20.19 -11.72
CA ILE A 444 -4.24 19.11 -10.82
C ILE A 444 -4.71 19.67 -9.48
N PHE A 445 -5.53 18.88 -8.78
CA PHE A 445 -5.82 19.09 -7.37
C PHE A 445 -4.85 18.31 -6.48
N TYR A 446 -4.47 18.91 -5.36
CA TYR A 446 -3.66 18.32 -4.29
C TYR A 446 -4.52 18.07 -3.04
N ALA A 447 -3.91 17.53 -1.98
CA ALA A 447 -4.60 17.13 -0.78
C ALA A 447 -5.41 18.26 -0.11
N GLU A 448 -4.96 19.51 -0.21
CA GLU A 448 -5.62 20.69 0.39
C GLU A 448 -6.99 20.98 -0.22
N LYS A 449 -7.28 20.49 -1.42
CA LYS A 449 -8.62 20.64 -2.03
C LYS A 449 -9.70 19.90 -1.21
N GLY A 450 -9.30 18.86 -0.49
CA GLY A 450 -10.16 18.11 0.41
C GLY A 450 -10.83 16.89 -0.21
N ASN A 451 -11.71 16.27 0.58
CA ASN A 451 -12.29 14.97 0.25
C ASN A 451 -13.05 15.00 -1.08
N GLY A 452 -12.85 13.95 -1.88
CA GLY A 452 -13.39 13.84 -3.23
C GLY A 452 -12.43 14.29 -4.33
N TYR A 453 -11.46 15.16 -4.01
CA TYR A 453 -10.55 15.77 -4.99
C TYR A 453 -9.08 15.34 -4.85
N LYS A 454 -8.71 14.79 -3.68
CA LYS A 454 -7.34 14.40 -3.36
C LYS A 454 -6.77 13.38 -4.35
N PRO A 455 -5.47 13.44 -4.69
CA PRO A 455 -4.77 12.32 -5.31
C PRO A 455 -4.94 11.05 -4.47
N LYS A 456 -5.08 9.90 -5.12
CA LYS A 456 -5.27 8.63 -4.42
C LYS A 456 -4.43 7.53 -5.05
N LEU A 457 -3.88 6.66 -4.21
CA LEU A 457 -3.28 5.41 -4.61
C LEU A 457 -4.16 4.26 -4.13
N VAL A 458 -4.79 3.55 -5.06
CA VAL A 458 -5.55 2.33 -4.75
C VAL A 458 -4.64 1.15 -4.98
N VAL A 459 -4.41 0.34 -3.95
CA VAL A 459 -3.58 -0.86 -3.99
C VAL A 459 -4.46 -2.09 -3.75
N THR A 460 -4.49 -2.97 -4.74
CA THR A 460 -5.04 -4.32 -4.61
C THR A 460 -3.90 -5.25 -4.23
N TYR A 461 -4.03 -5.92 -3.10
CA TYR A 461 -2.97 -6.80 -2.61
C TYR A 461 -3.54 -8.03 -1.96
N THR A 462 -2.74 -9.08 -1.92
CA THR A 462 -2.96 -10.23 -1.04
C THR A 462 -1.95 -10.19 0.09
N VAL A 463 -2.31 -10.66 1.28
CA VAL A 463 -1.33 -10.80 2.36
C VAL A 463 -0.43 -11.97 2.00
N GLY A 464 0.78 -11.69 1.53
CA GLY A 464 1.72 -12.74 1.19
C GLY A 464 2.39 -13.32 2.43
N TRP A 465 2.91 -14.52 2.22
CA TRP A 465 3.68 -15.27 3.19
C TRP A 465 5.07 -14.64 3.19
N ALA A 466 5.65 -14.37 4.36
CA ALA A 466 7.09 -14.17 4.41
C ALA A 466 7.70 -15.44 3.81
N ASN A 467 8.30 -15.33 2.61
CA ASN A 467 8.98 -16.46 1.98
C ASN A 467 9.90 -17.07 3.01
N ILE A 468 9.64 -18.31 3.41
CA ILE A 468 10.54 -19.06 4.28
C ILE A 468 11.76 -19.39 3.41
N ALA A 469 12.64 -18.42 3.23
CA ALA A 469 13.85 -18.53 2.41
C ALA A 469 14.85 -19.52 3.02
N LYS A 470 14.67 -19.86 4.30
CA LYS A 470 15.38 -20.92 4.99
C LYS A 470 14.47 -21.57 6.03
N VAL A 471 14.19 -22.84 5.83
CA VAL A 471 13.86 -23.74 6.94
C VAL A 471 15.19 -24.24 7.49
N SER A 472 15.73 -23.62 8.55
CA SER A 472 16.87 -24.16 9.29
C SER A 472 16.40 -24.84 10.57
N GLY A 473 16.92 -26.03 10.86
CA GLY A 473 16.66 -26.71 12.14
C GLY A 473 15.42 -27.59 12.19
N VAL A 474 14.73 -27.83 11.07
CA VAL A 474 13.74 -28.92 11.00
C VAL A 474 14.50 -30.24 10.96
N ALA A 475 14.36 -31.03 12.03
CA ALA A 475 14.88 -32.38 12.07
C ALA A 475 14.27 -33.20 10.93
N SER A 476 15.07 -34.03 10.25
CA SER A 476 14.60 -34.89 9.15
C SER A 476 13.40 -35.76 9.55
N ALA A 477 13.34 -36.18 10.82
CA ALA A 477 12.24 -36.93 11.39
C ALA A 477 10.89 -36.17 11.44
N SER A 478 10.92 -34.84 11.31
CA SER A 478 9.73 -33.97 11.35
C SER A 478 9.15 -33.68 9.96
N ILE A 479 9.81 -34.11 8.88
CA ILE A 479 9.34 -33.93 7.50
C ILE A 479 8.67 -35.23 7.05
N ALA A 480 7.41 -35.43 7.43
CA ALA A 480 6.72 -36.69 7.14
C ALA A 480 6.31 -36.84 5.66
N LYS A 481 5.99 -35.75 4.95
CA LYS A 481 5.69 -35.71 3.50
C LYS A 481 5.89 -34.29 2.94
N MET A 482 6.68 -34.14 1.88
CA MET A 482 6.62 -32.99 0.97
C MET A 482 6.06 -33.46 -0.37
N ASN A 483 4.82 -33.10 -0.69
CA ASN A 483 4.27 -33.29 -2.04
C ASN A 483 4.45 -31.99 -2.83
N GLY A 484 4.90 -32.08 -4.08
CA GLY A 484 4.89 -30.96 -5.03
C GLY A 484 6.20 -30.21 -5.24
N VAL A 485 7.34 -30.66 -4.68
CA VAL A 485 8.65 -30.06 -5.02
C VAL A 485 9.16 -30.68 -6.33
N ALA A 486 9.29 -29.86 -7.38
CA ALA A 486 9.90 -30.29 -8.62
C ALA A 486 11.36 -30.70 -8.37
N VAL A 487 11.72 -31.93 -8.75
CA VAL A 487 13.03 -32.57 -8.49
C VAL A 487 14.21 -31.72 -9.00
N ALA A 488 14.00 -30.90 -10.04
CA ALA A 488 15.00 -30.01 -10.61
C ALA A 488 15.51 -28.90 -9.65
N ALA A 489 14.80 -28.61 -8.56
CA ALA A 489 15.18 -27.58 -7.59
C ALA A 489 16.06 -28.09 -6.43
N ILE A 490 16.33 -29.40 -6.35
CA ILE A 490 17.09 -29.99 -5.24
C ILE A 490 18.57 -30.15 -5.66
N ALA A 491 19.35 -29.06 -5.58
CA ALA A 491 20.74 -29.10 -6.02
C ALA A 491 21.68 -29.86 -5.05
N LYS A 492 21.41 -29.89 -3.74
CA LYS A 492 22.18 -30.67 -2.74
C LYS A 492 21.36 -30.92 -1.47
N VAL A 493 20.95 -32.17 -1.23
CA VAL A 493 20.69 -32.64 0.14
C VAL A 493 21.86 -33.53 0.53
N SER A 494 22.80 -32.97 1.30
CA SER A 494 23.88 -33.75 1.89
C SER A 494 23.34 -34.49 3.12
N GLY A 495 23.48 -35.82 3.17
CA GLY A 495 23.26 -36.60 4.38
C GLY A 495 22.00 -37.46 4.44
N VAL A 496 21.32 -37.74 3.32
CA VAL A 496 20.33 -38.83 3.30
C VAL A 496 21.06 -40.14 3.00
N ALA A 497 21.30 -40.93 4.05
CA ALA A 497 21.62 -42.35 3.88
C ALA A 497 20.34 -43.05 3.40
N VAL A 498 20.44 -43.79 2.29
CA VAL A 498 19.36 -44.63 1.75
C VAL A 498 19.10 -45.80 2.68
#